data_AF-A0A7X6DA66-F1
#
_entry.id   AF-A0A7X6DA66-F1
#
_cell.length_a   1.000
_cell.length_b   1.000
_cell.length_c   1.000
_cell.angle_alpha   90.00
_cell.angle_beta   90.00
_cell.angle_gamma   90.00
#
_symmetry.space_group_name_H-M   'P 1'
#
loop_
_entity.id
_entity.type
_entity.pdbx_description
1 polymer ?
#
loop_
_entity_poly.entity_id
_entity_poly.type
_entity_poly.pdbx_seq_one_letter_code
_entity_poly.pdbx_strand_id
1 'polypeptide(L)'
;MNIKNETVVFTGTLITMSRKQAQALVFSLGGKIQKNISKSTTILVVGNLQGDLFTEKVSSKKIETAIKINDKQDSIKIIDEKTFFSLIKDNLYLLHSNL
;
A
#
# COMPACT_ATOMS: atom_id res chain seq x y z
N MET A 1 1.55 11.70 6.44
CA MET A 1 0.43 11.14 5.65
C MET A 1 -0.49 10.37 6.60
N ASN A 2 -1.81 10.43 6.43
CA ASN A 2 -2.76 9.75 7.32
C ASN A 2 -3.34 8.55 6.57
N ILE A 3 -3.56 7.42 7.25
CA ILE A 3 -4.16 6.23 6.64
C ILE A 3 -5.69 6.20 6.76
N LYS A 4 -6.25 7.03 7.67
CA LYS A 4 -7.69 7.15 7.87
C LYS A 4 -8.36 7.61 6.58
N ASN A 5 -9.43 6.92 6.19
CA ASN A 5 -10.19 7.12 4.95
C ASN A 5 -9.45 6.83 3.64
N GLU A 6 -8.18 6.41 3.69
CA GLU A 6 -7.43 5.99 2.51
C GLU A 6 -7.87 4.60 2.06
N THR A 7 -7.78 4.32 0.76
CA THR A 7 -8.09 3.01 0.18
C THR A 7 -6.81 2.35 -0.30
N VAL A 8 -6.41 1.30 0.41
CA VAL A 8 -5.10 0.65 0.30
C VAL A 8 -5.21 -0.68 -0.46
N VAL A 9 -4.34 -0.86 -1.43
CA VAL A 9 -4.13 -2.12 -2.15
C VAL A 9 -2.70 -2.59 -1.91
N PHE A 10 -2.51 -3.90 -1.78
CA PHE A 10 -1.19 -4.51 -1.60
C PHE A 10 -0.80 -5.35 -2.82
N THR A 11 0.48 -5.34 -3.16
CA THR A 11 1.08 -6.24 -4.16
C THR A 11 2.43 -6.79 -3.66
N GLY A 12 2.92 -7.89 -4.24
CA GLY A 12 4.14 -8.58 -3.79
C GLY A 12 3.99 -9.36 -2.49
N THR A 13 5.09 -9.67 -1.82
CA THR A 13 5.15 -10.31 -0.52
C THR A 13 5.72 -9.31 0.48
N LEU A 14 5.00 -9.06 1.57
CA LEU A 14 5.53 -8.28 2.69
C LEU A 14 6.46 -9.18 3.52
N ILE A 15 7.66 -8.71 3.83
CA ILE A 15 8.69 -9.50 4.52
C ILE A 15 8.48 -9.48 6.04
N THR A 16 8.05 -8.34 6.56
CA THR A 16 7.99 -8.07 8.00
C THR A 16 6.69 -8.54 8.66
N MET A 17 5.60 -8.70 7.90
CA MET A 17 4.33 -9.18 8.40
C MET A 17 3.51 -9.86 7.30
N SER A 18 2.57 -10.72 7.68
CA SER A 18 1.62 -11.27 6.72
C SER A 18 0.73 -10.17 6.14
N ARG A 19 0.31 -10.35 4.89
CA ARG A 19 -0.67 -9.45 4.25
C ARG A 19 -1.94 -9.29 5.10
N LYS A 20 -2.40 -10.35 5.78
CA LYS A 20 -3.57 -10.30 6.67
C LYS A 20 -3.35 -9.35 7.85
N GLN A 21 -2.16 -9.39 8.47
CA GLN A 21 -1.81 -8.47 9.56
C GLN A 21 -1.75 -7.02 9.05
N ALA A 22 -1.13 -6.77 7.89
CA ALA A 22 -1.07 -5.43 7.31
C ALA A 22 -2.47 -4.87 7.02
N GLN A 23 -3.37 -5.70 6.49
CA GLN A 23 -4.77 -5.33 6.25
C GLN A 23 -5.52 -5.03 7.55
N ALA A 24 -5.30 -5.83 8.60
CA ALA A 24 -5.90 -5.58 9.91
C ALA A 24 -5.45 -4.21 10.48
N LEU A 25 -4.17 -3.88 10.38
CA LEU A 25 -3.65 -2.58 10.83
C LEU A 25 -4.26 -1.40 10.07
N VAL A 26 -4.35 -1.49 8.74
CA VAL A 26 -5.01 -0.46 7.92
C VAL A 26 -6.46 -0.26 8.37
N PHE A 27 -7.19 -1.35 8.59
CA PHE A 27 -8.57 -1.32 9.02
C PHE A 27 -8.73 -0.69 10.42
N SER A 28 -7.90 -1.13 11.37
CA SER A 28 -7.90 -0.60 12.75
C SER A 28 -7.61 0.89 12.82
N LEU A 29 -6.85 1.43 11.86
CA LEU A 29 -6.54 2.86 11.75
C LEU A 29 -7.57 3.65 10.91
N GLY A 30 -8.68 3.02 10.52
CA GLY A 30 -9.76 3.66 9.78
C GLY A 30 -9.55 3.76 8.27
N GLY A 31 -8.60 3.02 7.72
CA GLY A 31 -8.42 2.86 6.28
C GLY A 31 -9.30 1.75 5.69
N LYS A 32 -9.43 1.73 4.37
CA LYS A 32 -10.15 0.70 3.60
C LYS A 32 -9.16 -0.16 2.85
N ILE A 33 -9.48 -1.45 2.72
CA ILE A 33 -8.64 -2.42 2.01
C ILE A 33 -9.35 -2.88 0.75
N GLN A 34 -8.61 -2.95 -0.37
CA GLN A 34 -9.09 -3.51 -1.62
C GLN A 34 -8.11 -4.55 -2.17
N LYS A 35 -8.65 -5.53 -2.92
CA LYS A 35 -7.85 -6.57 -3.59
C LYS A 35 -7.24 -6.09 -4.91
N ASN A 36 -7.95 -5.21 -5.61
CA ASN A 36 -7.59 -4.72 -6.94
C ASN A 36 -7.59 -3.19 -6.95
N ILE A 37 -6.78 -2.63 -7.83
CA ILE A 37 -6.76 -1.19 -8.05
C ILE A 37 -8.05 -0.77 -8.75
N SER A 38 -8.64 0.31 -8.27
CA SER A 38 -9.82 0.96 -8.82
C SER A 38 -9.63 2.48 -8.79
N LYS A 39 -10.59 3.23 -9.32
CA LYS A 39 -10.58 4.70 -9.28
C LYS A 39 -10.58 5.28 -7.86
N SER A 40 -11.06 4.51 -6.87
CA SER A 40 -11.08 4.94 -5.47
C SER A 40 -9.81 4.57 -4.71
N THR A 41 -8.89 3.80 -5.32
CA THR A 41 -7.62 3.43 -4.69
C THR A 41 -6.76 4.67 -4.55
N THR A 42 -6.19 4.89 -3.38
CA THR A 42 -5.34 6.05 -3.09
C THR A 42 -3.91 5.64 -2.73
N ILE A 43 -3.71 4.40 -2.26
CA ILE A 43 -2.40 3.87 -1.90
C ILE A 43 -2.21 2.48 -2.50
N LEU A 44 -1.08 2.28 -3.18
CA LEU A 44 -0.56 0.96 -3.53
C LEU A 44 0.70 0.68 -2.71
N VAL A 45 0.63 -0.31 -1.82
CA VAL A 45 1.80 -0.81 -1.08
C VAL A 45 2.46 -1.94 -1.88
N VAL A 46 3.73 -1.75 -2.21
CA VAL A 46 4.55 -2.69 -2.96
C VAL A 46 5.50 -3.40 -1.99
N GLY A 47 5.22 -4.67 -1.73
CA GLY A 47 6.16 -5.58 -1.08
C GLY A 47 7.15 -6.17 -2.07
N ASN A 48 7.98 -7.09 -1.61
CA ASN A 48 8.94 -7.81 -2.44
C ASN A 48 8.23 -8.54 -3.58
N LEU A 49 8.57 -8.17 -4.81
CA LEU A 49 8.10 -8.87 -6.00
C LEU A 49 9.17 -9.90 -6.32
N GLN A 50 8.85 -11.19 -6.17
CA GLN A 50 9.68 -12.23 -6.77
C GLN A 50 9.53 -12.08 -8.28
N GLY A 51 10.45 -11.34 -8.89
CA GLY A 51 10.66 -11.36 -10.33
C GLY A 51 11.41 -12.64 -10.68
N ASP A 52 11.09 -13.20 -11.83
CA ASP A 52 11.98 -14.17 -12.45
C ASP A 52 13.32 -13.46 -12.70
N LEU A 53 14.43 -14.03 -12.22
CA LEU A 53 15.77 -13.42 -12.29
C LEU A 53 16.16 -13.05 -13.75
N PHE A 54 15.47 -13.67 -14.71
CA PHE A 54 15.68 -13.61 -16.15
C PHE A 54 14.77 -12.63 -16.89
N THR A 55 13.84 -11.95 -16.20
CA THR A 55 12.98 -10.94 -16.84
C THR A 55 13.11 -9.60 -16.13
N GLU A 56 13.56 -8.57 -16.83
CA GLU A 56 13.66 -7.19 -16.33
C GLU A 56 12.29 -6.59 -15.91
N LYS A 57 11.18 -7.30 -16.13
CA LYS A 57 9.85 -6.91 -15.67
C LYS A 57 9.57 -7.38 -14.25
N VAL A 58 10.17 -6.69 -13.29
CA VAL A 58 9.75 -6.76 -11.88
C VAL A 58 8.51 -5.86 -11.68
N SER A 59 7.41 -6.14 -12.39
CA SER A 59 6.18 -5.33 -12.29
C SER A 59 4.93 -6.20 -12.24
N SER A 60 4.25 -6.19 -11.09
CA SER A 60 2.91 -6.77 -11.01
C SER A 60 1.92 -5.99 -11.88
N LYS A 61 0.88 -6.63 -12.43
CA LYS A 61 -0.23 -5.96 -13.15
C LYS A 61 -0.82 -4.77 -12.38
N LYS A 62 -0.76 -4.81 -11.04
CA LYS A 62 -1.21 -3.72 -10.17
C LYS A 62 -0.31 -2.48 -10.29
N ILE A 63 1.01 -2.65 -10.34
CA ILE A 63 1.94 -1.53 -10.51
C ILE A 63 1.71 -0.88 -11.87
N GLU A 64 1.62 -1.69 -12.94
CA GLU A 64 1.31 -1.17 -14.27
C GLU A 64 -0.02 -0.42 -14.31
N THR A 65 -1.05 -0.92 -13.61
CA THR A 65 -2.35 -0.25 -13.53
C THR A 65 -2.25 1.07 -12.75
N ALA A 66 -1.48 1.12 -11.66
CA ALA A 66 -1.28 2.34 -10.88
C ALA A 66 -0.55 3.41 -11.70
N ILE A 67 0.53 3.04 -12.40
CA ILE A 67 1.28 3.94 -13.29
C ILE A 67 0.35 4.49 -14.37
N LYS A 68 -0.43 3.64 -15.06
CA LYS A 68 -1.39 4.09 -16.09
C LYS A 68 -2.47 5.04 -15.56
N ILE A 69 -2.85 4.91 -14.28
CA ILE A 69 -3.77 5.84 -13.64
C ILE A 69 -3.06 7.16 -13.36
N ASN A 70 -1.85 7.11 -12.79
CA ASN A 70 -1.02 8.27 -12.47
C ASN A 70 -0.62 9.09 -13.70
N ASP A 71 -0.37 8.44 -14.84
CA ASP A 71 -0.10 9.12 -16.13
C ASP A 71 -1.26 10.03 -16.55
N LYS A 72 -2.49 9.74 -16.11
CA LYS A 72 -3.69 10.53 -16.41
C LYS A 72 -4.08 11.48 -15.27
N GLN A 73 -3.88 11.02 -14.04
CA GLN A 73 -4.23 11.73 -12.82
C GLN A 73 -3.34 11.21 -11.70
N ASP A 74 -2.51 12.06 -11.09
CA ASP A 74 -1.62 11.67 -9.99
C ASP A 74 -2.40 11.39 -8.70
N SER A 75 -3.12 10.25 -8.65
CA SER A 75 -4.11 9.93 -7.63
C SER A 75 -3.73 8.74 -6.74
N ILE A 76 -2.78 7.89 -7.18
CA ILE A 76 -2.38 6.70 -6.44
C ILE A 76 -0.95 6.86 -5.95
N LYS A 77 -0.77 6.92 -4.63
CA LYS A 77 0.56 6.91 -4.03
C LYS A 77 1.09 5.48 -3.99
N ILE A 78 2.16 5.24 -4.75
CA ILE A 78 2.89 3.97 -4.74
C ILE A 78 3.98 4.07 -3.68
N ILE A 79 3.93 3.20 -2.68
CA ILE A 79 4.89 3.18 -1.56
C ILE A 79 5.44 1.78 -1.33
N ASP A 80 6.66 1.69 -0.82
CA ASP A 80 7.27 0.43 -0.43
C ASP A 80 6.80 -0.02 0.97
N GLU A 81 7.18 -1.25 1.35
CA GLU A 81 6.90 -1.80 2.67
C GLU A 81 7.46 -0.93 3.80
N LYS A 82 8.68 -0.40 3.66
CA LYS A 82 9.32 0.45 4.68
C LYS A 82 8.51 1.71 4.95
N THR A 83 8.08 2.39 3.89
CA THR A 83 7.25 3.60 3.98
C THR A 83 5.88 3.31 4.56
N PHE A 84 5.28 2.16 4.20
CA PHE A 84 4.05 1.70 4.82
C PHE A 84 4.23 1.49 6.33
N PHE A 85 5.34 0.92 6.79
CA PHE A 85 5.63 0.78 8.22
C PHE A 85 5.72 2.10 8.95
N SER A 86 6.49 3.05 8.42
CA SER A 86 6.59 4.39 8.99
C SER A 86 5.22 5.06 9.07
N LEU A 87 4.42 4.94 8.01
CA LEU A 87 3.04 5.45 8.00
C LEU A 87 2.21 4.87 9.14
N ILE A 88 2.21 3.54 9.32
CA ILE A 88 1.46 2.88 10.40
C ILE A 88 1.96 3.35 11.77
N LYS A 89 3.28 3.40 11.97
CA LYS A 89 3.90 3.84 13.23
C LYS A 89 3.50 5.27 13.60
N ASP A 90 3.55 6.18 12.64
CA ASP A 90 3.18 7.58 12.86
C ASP A 90 1.70 7.72 13.20
N ASN A 91 0.82 6.97 12.51
CA ASN A 91 -0.61 6.98 12.79
C ASN A 91 -0.94 6.42 14.18
N LEU A 92 -0.22 5.39 14.64
CA LEU A 92 -0.34 4.87 16.01
C LEU A 92 0.12 5.90 17.05
N TYR A 93 1.27 6.53 16.83
CA TYR A 93 1.79 7.56 17.75
C TYR A 93 0.80 8.72 17.91
N LEU A 94 0.21 9.18 16.80
CA LEU A 94 -0.80 10.23 16.82
C LEU A 94 -2.06 9.82 17.57
N LEU A 95 -2.50 8.55 17.49
CA LEU A 95 -3.66 8.09 18.26
C LEU A 95 -3.39 8.10 19.76
N HIS A 96 -2.20 7.67 20.19
CA HIS A 96 -1.84 7.62 21.60
C HIS A 96 -1.45 8.97 22.20
N SER A 97 -1.00 9.92 21.39
CA SER A 97 -0.66 11.28 21.86
C SER A 97 -1.88 12.19 22.02
N ASN A 98 -3.05 11.77 21.53
CA ASN A 98 -4.33 12.49 21.63
C ASN A 98 -5.27 11.89 22.70
N LEU A 99 -4.76 10.97 23.52
CA LEU A 99 -5.39 10.42 24.73
C LEU A 99 -4.73 11.03 25.96
#